data_AF-A0A535FKE8-F1
#
_entry.id   AF-A0A535FKE8-F1
#
_cell.length_a   1.000
_cell.length_b   1.000
_cell.length_c   1.000
_cell.angle_alpha   90.00
_cell.angle_beta   90.00
_cell.angle_gamma   90.00
#
_symmetry.space_group_name_H-M   'P 1'
#
loop_
_entity.id
_entity.type
_entity.pdbx_description
1 polymer ?
#
loop_
_entity_poly.entity_id
_entity_poly.type
_entity_poly.pdbx_seq_one_letter_code
_entity_poly.pdbx_strand_id
1 'polypeptide(L)'
;MTLVVKVGGSAGIITGNIVHEIAQCVAEGQRIVVLHGGSDLTNTLSEQLGHPVRMITSPGGMVSRYTDRETLCIYAMAVAGQINTELVACLQQQGVNALGLAGVDGRLLLARRKSIVRSLTPEGRQQILRDDYTGQVEQVNDALLWQLLD
;
A
#
# COMPACT_ATOMS: atom_id res chain seq x y z
N MET A 1 -17.88 -5.07 -16.68
CA MET A 1 -17.83 -5.19 -15.21
C MET A 1 -16.42 -4.83 -14.77
N THR A 2 -16.26 -4.11 -13.66
CA THR A 2 -14.94 -3.77 -13.12
C THR A 2 -14.68 -4.60 -11.87
N LEU A 3 -13.55 -5.29 -11.81
CA LEU A 3 -13.11 -6.03 -10.63
C LEU A 3 -12.01 -5.26 -9.90
N VAL A 4 -12.07 -5.29 -8.57
CA VAL A 4 -11.06 -4.69 -7.71
C VAL A 4 -10.37 -5.81 -6.94
N VAL A 5 -9.10 -6.05 -7.23
CA VAL A 5 -8.32 -7.16 -6.67
C VAL A 5 -7.32 -6.61 -5.66
N LYS A 6 -7.46 -7.00 -4.39
CA LYS A 6 -6.48 -6.66 -3.34
C LYS A 6 -5.47 -7.79 -3.15
N VAL A 7 -4.25 -7.56 -3.58
CA VAL A 7 -3.11 -8.45 -3.34
C VAL A 7 -2.44 -8.09 -2.00
N GLY A 8 -2.22 -9.07 -1.13
CA GLY A 8 -1.61 -8.89 0.19
C GLY A 8 -0.19 -8.29 0.13
N GLY A 9 0.31 -7.81 1.27
CA GLY A 9 1.63 -7.19 1.40
C GLY A 9 2.70 -8.04 2.08
N SER A 10 2.39 -9.30 2.41
CA SER A 10 3.32 -10.25 3.01
C SER A 10 4.30 -10.79 1.98
N ALA A 11 5.44 -11.33 2.43
CA ALA A 11 6.41 -12.00 1.57
C ALA A 11 5.74 -13.08 0.69
N GLY A 12 6.13 -13.13 -0.58
CA GLY A 12 5.72 -14.19 -1.51
C GLY A 12 4.25 -14.17 -1.93
N ILE A 13 3.49 -13.11 -1.63
CA ILE A 13 2.08 -13.03 -2.04
C ILE A 13 1.93 -12.73 -3.53
N ILE A 14 2.72 -11.81 -4.10
CA ILE A 14 2.70 -11.52 -5.54
C ILE A 14 3.45 -12.66 -6.24
N THR A 15 2.70 -13.61 -6.81
CA THR A 15 3.23 -14.79 -7.50
C THR A 15 2.92 -14.72 -8.99
N GLY A 16 3.65 -15.51 -9.79
CA GLY A 16 3.37 -15.65 -11.22
C GLY A 16 1.94 -16.10 -11.50
N ASN A 17 1.35 -16.94 -10.64
CA ASN A 17 -0.04 -17.39 -10.79
C ASN A 17 -1.05 -16.24 -10.64
N ILE A 18 -0.90 -15.38 -9.62
CA ILE A 18 -1.78 -14.21 -9.45
C ILE A 18 -1.67 -13.27 -10.65
N VAL A 19 -0.45 -13.00 -11.11
CA VAL A 19 -0.22 -12.15 -12.28
C VAL A 19 -0.87 -12.76 -13.52
N HIS A 20 -0.74 -14.07 -13.71
CA HIS A 20 -1.35 -14.79 -14.83
C HIS A 20 -2.88 -14.76 -14.78
N GLU A 21 -3.49 -15.00 -13.62
CA GLU A 21 -4.96 -14.93 -13.46
C GLU A 21 -5.50 -13.53 -13.74
N ILE A 22 -4.82 -12.48 -13.25
CA ILE A 22 -5.18 -11.09 -13.57
C ILE A 22 -5.10 -10.85 -15.08
N ALA A 23 -4.05 -11.35 -15.74
CA ALA A 23 -3.89 -11.20 -17.18
C ALA A 23 -4.97 -11.94 -17.98
N GLN A 24 -5.37 -13.14 -17.55
CA GLN A 24 -6.48 -13.88 -18.16
C GLN A 24 -7.79 -13.10 -18.05
N CYS A 25 -8.12 -12.56 -16.87
CA CYS A 25 -9.31 -11.74 -16.69
C CYS A 25 -9.32 -10.52 -17.63
N VAL A 26 -8.19 -9.85 -17.81
CA VAL A 26 -8.07 -8.72 -18.75
C VAL A 26 -8.26 -9.20 -20.20
N ALA A 27 -7.66 -10.33 -20.58
CA ALA A 27 -7.81 -10.90 -21.92
C ALA A 27 -9.27 -11.32 -22.24
N GLU A 28 -10.04 -11.69 -21.21
CA GLU A 28 -11.48 -11.96 -21.30
C GLU A 28 -12.35 -10.69 -21.36
N GLY A 29 -11.74 -9.51 -21.39
CA GLY A 29 -12.43 -8.22 -21.50
C GLY A 29 -12.88 -7.63 -20.16
N GLN A 30 -12.37 -8.11 -19.04
CA GLN A 30 -12.66 -7.54 -17.72
C GLN A 30 -11.79 -6.31 -17.45
N ARG A 31 -12.40 -5.26 -16.89
CA ARG A 31 -11.64 -4.11 -16.36
C ARG A 31 -11.15 -4.45 -14.95
N ILE A 32 -9.85 -4.41 -14.72
CA ILE A 32 -9.26 -4.78 -13.43
C ILE A 32 -8.55 -3.58 -12.81
N VAL A 33 -8.83 -3.33 -11.53
CA VAL A 33 -8.05 -2.43 -10.67
C VAL A 33 -7.35 -3.28 -9.61
N VAL A 34 -6.02 -3.24 -9.59
CA VAL A 34 -5.22 -4.00 -8.61
C VAL A 34 -4.74 -3.06 -7.51
N LEU A 35 -5.03 -3.42 -6.25
CA LEU A 35 -4.41 -2.81 -5.08
C LEU A 35 -3.38 -3.79 -4.51
N HIS A 36 -2.19 -3.32 -4.14
CA HIS A 36 -1.20 -4.15 -3.47
C HIS A 36 -0.74 -3.52 -2.15
N GLY A 37 -0.13 -4.34 -1.29
CA GLY A 37 0.57 -3.87 -0.09
C GLY A 37 2.08 -3.94 -0.27
N GLY A 38 2.80 -3.93 0.87
CA GLY A 38 4.25 -4.16 0.90
C GLY A 38 4.84 -4.11 2.30
N SER A 39 4.11 -4.63 3.28
CA SER A 39 4.52 -4.58 4.68
C SER A 39 5.83 -5.32 4.92
N ASP A 40 6.03 -6.45 4.25
CA ASP A 40 7.23 -7.27 4.39
C ASP A 40 8.48 -6.54 3.86
N LEU A 41 8.45 -6.10 2.59
CA LEU A 41 9.55 -5.35 2.01
C LEU A 41 9.84 -4.04 2.76
N THR A 42 8.79 -3.36 3.26
CA THR A 42 8.99 -2.17 4.09
C THR A 42 9.80 -2.51 5.34
N ASN A 43 9.52 -3.65 6.00
CA ASN A 43 10.27 -4.08 7.18
C ASN A 43 11.73 -4.37 6.83
N THR A 44 11.95 -5.16 5.77
CA THR A 44 13.31 -5.52 5.31
C THR A 44 14.13 -4.28 4.97
N LEU A 45 13.57 -3.33 4.20
CA LEU A 45 14.25 -2.08 3.86
C LEU A 45 14.48 -1.19 5.08
N SER A 46 13.54 -1.16 6.01
CA SER A 46 13.69 -0.40 7.27
C SER A 46 14.87 -0.90 8.10
N GLU A 47 15.03 -2.22 8.22
CA GLU A 47 16.17 -2.83 8.89
C GLU A 47 17.49 -2.52 8.18
N GLN A 48 17.53 -2.67 6.86
CA GLN A 48 18.73 -2.43 6.04
C GLN A 48 19.19 -0.97 6.10
N LEU A 49 18.25 -0.02 6.16
CA LEU A 49 18.53 1.40 6.23
C LEU A 49 18.80 1.90 7.65
N GLY A 50 18.80 1.01 8.65
CA GLY A 50 19.09 1.38 10.03
C GLY A 50 17.96 2.13 10.74
N HIS A 51 16.73 2.06 10.22
CA HIS A 51 15.52 2.63 10.85
C HIS A 51 14.45 1.56 11.08
N PRO A 52 14.68 0.59 12.01
CA PRO A 52 13.78 -0.54 12.20
C PRO A 52 12.34 -0.11 12.54
N VAL A 53 11.40 -0.92 12.06
CA VAL A 53 9.97 -0.66 12.19
C VAL A 53 9.54 -0.69 13.64
N ARG A 54 8.76 0.32 14.04
CA ARG A 54 8.13 0.37 15.36
C ARG A 54 6.65 0.04 15.26
N MET A 55 6.19 -0.90 16.09
CA MET A 55 4.78 -1.23 16.23
C MET A 55 4.21 -0.54 17.45
N ILE A 56 2.98 -0.05 17.34
CA ILE A 56 2.24 0.60 18.42
C ILE A 56 0.88 -0.08 18.60
N THR A 57 0.44 -0.19 19.85
CA THR A 57 -0.85 -0.78 20.23
C THR A 57 -1.77 0.32 20.72
N SER A 58 -2.97 0.45 20.17
CA SER A 58 -3.96 1.41 20.64
C SER A 58 -4.57 0.97 21.97
N PRO A 59 -5.23 1.87 22.74
CA PRO A 59 -5.98 1.47 23.94
C PRO A 59 -7.06 0.41 23.70
N GLY A 60 -7.54 0.28 22.46
CA GLY A 60 -8.50 -0.76 22.04
C GLY A 60 -7.84 -2.07 21.56
N GLY A 61 -6.52 -2.23 21.73
CA GLY A 61 -5.78 -3.44 21.36
C GLY A 61 -5.36 -3.54 19.90
N MET A 62 -5.68 -2.55 19.06
CA MET A 62 -5.29 -2.57 17.65
C MET A 62 -3.79 -2.29 17.50
N VAL A 63 -3.06 -3.21 16.88
CA VAL A 63 -1.64 -3.06 16.56
C VAL A 63 -1.46 -2.47 15.18
N SER A 64 -0.61 -1.45 15.06
CA SER A 64 -0.30 -0.78 13.79
C SER A 64 1.14 -0.31 13.75
N ARG A 65 1.66 -0.07 12.54
CA ARG A 65 2.98 0.52 12.34
C ARG A 65 2.94 1.98 12.78
N TYR A 66 3.84 2.36 13.68
CA TYR A 66 4.16 3.76 13.87
C TYR A 66 4.96 4.25 12.68
N THR A 67 4.44 5.27 12.01
CA THR A 67 4.94 5.75 10.73
C THR A 67 5.37 7.20 10.92
N ASP A 68 6.60 7.39 11.41
CA ASP A 68 7.25 8.70 11.37
C ASP A 68 7.62 9.10 9.93
N ARG A 69 8.23 10.28 9.77
CA ARG A 69 8.57 10.83 8.45
C ARG A 69 9.53 9.91 7.67
N GLU A 70 10.50 9.32 8.35
CA GLU A 70 11.50 8.44 7.73
C GLU A 70 10.89 7.09 7.35
N THR A 71 10.07 6.51 8.24
CA THR A 71 9.30 5.29 7.95
C THR A 71 8.37 5.50 6.76
N LEU A 72 7.74 6.67 6.63
CA LEU A 72 6.91 7.01 5.47
C LEU A 72 7.72 7.03 4.17
N CYS A 73 8.93 7.59 4.19
CA CYS A 73 9.82 7.59 3.04
C CYS A 73 10.21 6.16 2.64
N ILE A 74 10.60 5.32 3.60
CA ILE A 74 10.94 3.92 3.36
C ILE A 74 9.74 3.13 2.84
N TYR A 75 8.55 3.37 3.39
CA TYR A 75 7.30 2.78 2.90
C TYR A 75 7.03 3.15 1.44
N ALA A 76 7.23 4.42 1.06
CA ALA A 76 7.07 4.87 -0.31
C ALA A 76 8.08 4.19 -1.26
N MET A 77 9.35 4.05 -0.84
CA MET A 77 10.39 3.34 -1.61
C MET A 77 9.99 1.88 -1.85
N ALA A 78 9.49 1.20 -0.82
CA ALA A 78 9.08 -0.20 -0.90
C ALA A 78 7.84 -0.37 -1.80
N VAL A 79 6.77 0.36 -1.47
CA VAL A 79 5.43 0.13 -2.04
C VAL A 79 5.28 0.83 -3.38
N ALA A 80 5.44 2.15 -3.44
CA ALA A 80 5.27 2.91 -4.68
C ALA A 80 6.47 2.75 -5.63
N GLY A 81 7.66 2.47 -5.09
CA GLY A 81 8.86 2.18 -5.89
C GLY A 81 8.90 0.73 -6.34
N GLN A 82 9.55 -0.12 -5.54
CA GLN A 82 9.96 -1.46 -5.96
C GLN A 82 8.76 -2.37 -6.30
N ILE A 83 7.83 -2.58 -5.37
CA ILE A 83 6.73 -3.54 -5.56
C ILE A 83 5.81 -3.12 -6.71
N ASN A 84 5.47 -1.84 -6.78
CA ASN A 84 4.62 -1.33 -7.86
C ASN A 84 5.29 -1.52 -9.22
N THR A 85 6.57 -1.19 -9.34
CA THR A 85 7.35 -1.35 -10.57
C THR A 85 7.46 -2.82 -10.99
N GLU A 86 7.77 -3.71 -10.05
CA GLU A 86 7.88 -5.15 -10.33
C GLU A 86 6.55 -5.76 -10.77
N LEU A 87 5.44 -5.41 -10.09
CA LEU A 87 4.11 -5.90 -10.48
C LEU A 87 3.69 -5.42 -11.87
N VAL A 88 3.94 -4.14 -12.18
CA VAL A 88 3.70 -3.60 -13.52
C VAL A 88 4.54 -4.36 -14.56
N ALA A 89 5.83 -4.57 -14.31
CA ALA A 89 6.71 -5.30 -15.23
C ALA A 89 6.21 -6.74 -15.46
N CYS A 90 5.79 -7.45 -14.42
CA CYS A 90 5.24 -8.80 -14.52
C CYS A 90 3.94 -8.83 -15.35
N LEU A 91 3.04 -7.85 -15.18
CA LEU A 91 1.81 -7.75 -15.97
C LEU A 91 2.10 -7.40 -17.44
N GLN A 92 3.04 -6.50 -17.69
CA GLN A 92 3.50 -6.15 -19.03
C GLN A 92 4.07 -7.38 -19.77
N GLN A 93 4.81 -8.26 -19.07
CA GLN A 93 5.28 -9.52 -19.63
C GLN A 93 4.16 -10.51 -20.00
N GLN A 94 2.98 -10.39 -19.38
CA GLN A 94 1.78 -11.16 -19.74
C GLN A 94 0.93 -10.46 -20.82
N GLY A 95 1.41 -9.37 -21.42
CA GLY A 95 0.68 -8.62 -22.44
C GLY A 95 -0.40 -7.69 -21.90
N VAL A 96 -0.45 -7.45 -20.59
CA VAL A 96 -1.35 -6.47 -19.98
C VAL A 96 -0.66 -5.11 -19.98
N ASN A 97 -1.28 -4.11 -20.60
CA ASN A 97 -0.78 -2.72 -20.56
C ASN A 97 -1.05 -2.07 -19.18
N ALA A 98 -0.36 -2.56 -18.15
CA ALA A 98 -0.53 -2.11 -16.78
C ALA A 98 0.13 -0.74 -16.53
N LEU A 99 -0.55 0.10 -15.76
CA LEU A 99 -0.04 1.37 -15.26
C LEU A 99 -0.01 1.36 -13.73
N GLY A 100 1.17 1.63 -13.16
CA GLY A 100 1.39 1.74 -11.73
C GLY A 100 1.19 3.17 -11.22
N LEU A 101 0.38 3.35 -10.17
CA LEU A 101 0.11 4.64 -9.54
C LEU A 101 0.17 4.51 -8.02
N ALA A 102 0.65 5.55 -7.36
CA ALA A 102 0.52 5.78 -5.93
C ALA A 102 -0.68 6.69 -5.63
N GLY A 103 -1.14 6.71 -4.37
CA GLY A 103 -2.26 7.54 -3.96
C GLY A 103 -2.08 9.04 -4.21
N VAL A 104 -0.82 9.51 -4.29
CA VAL A 104 -0.49 10.92 -4.56
C VAL A 104 -0.67 11.31 -6.04
N ASP A 105 -0.56 10.35 -6.95
CA ASP A 105 -0.60 10.61 -8.39
C ASP A 105 -2.00 11.02 -8.81
N GLY A 106 -2.12 12.23 -9.38
CA GLY A 106 -3.44 12.81 -9.71
C GLY A 106 -4.39 12.93 -8.51
N ARG A 107 -3.86 12.91 -7.27
CA ARG A 107 -4.66 12.82 -6.04
C ARG A 107 -5.58 11.59 -6.03
N LEU A 108 -5.10 10.46 -6.57
CA LEU A 108 -5.86 9.23 -6.70
C LEU A 108 -6.54 8.83 -5.38
N LEU A 109 -5.82 8.93 -4.25
CA LEU A 109 -6.35 8.68 -2.92
C LEU A 109 -6.09 9.89 -2.03
N LEU A 110 -7.16 10.53 -1.55
CA LEU A 110 -7.07 11.56 -0.53
C LEU A 110 -7.41 10.97 0.84
N ALA A 111 -6.50 11.14 1.80
CA ALA A 111 -6.68 10.63 3.15
C ALA A 111 -6.63 11.75 4.20
N ARG A 112 -7.46 11.62 5.24
CA ARG A 112 -7.37 12.43 6.45
C ARG A 112 -6.34 11.82 7.38
N ARG A 113 -5.26 12.54 7.61
CA ARG A 113 -4.24 12.17 8.61
C ARG A 113 -4.85 12.22 10.02
N LYS A 114 -4.53 11.23 10.85
CA LYS A 114 -4.83 11.25 12.29
C LYS A 114 -3.89 12.24 12.96
N SER A 115 -4.40 13.41 13.36
CA SER A 115 -3.60 14.44 14.04
C SER A 115 -3.12 14.01 15.43
N ILE A 116 -3.79 13.04 16.02
CA ILE A 116 -3.50 12.45 17.32
C ILE A 116 -3.69 10.94 17.20
N VAL A 117 -2.65 10.18 17.52
CA VAL A 117 -2.72 8.72 17.68
C VAL A 117 -2.45 8.39 19.13
N ARG A 118 -3.36 7.64 19.75
CA ARG A 118 -3.20 7.13 21.11
C ARG A 118 -2.58 5.74 21.03
N SER A 119 -1.52 5.51 21.78
CA SER A 119 -0.92 4.19 21.94
C SER A 119 -0.63 3.88 23.39
N LEU A 120 -0.31 2.62 23.68
CA LEU A 120 0.14 2.15 24.98
C LEU A 120 1.67 2.07 25.01
N THR A 121 2.28 2.48 26.12
CA THR A 121 3.68 2.16 26.42
C THR A 121 3.82 0.68 26.78
N PRO A 122 5.04 0.11 26.82
CA PRO A 122 5.25 -1.27 27.28
C PRO A 122 4.69 -1.54 28.69
N GLU A 123 4.65 -0.52 29.56
CA GLU A 123 4.06 -0.61 30.90
C GLU A 123 2.52 -0.42 30.93
N GLY A 124 1.87 -0.32 29.78
CA GLY A 124 0.41 -0.17 29.65
C GLY A 124 -0.12 1.25 29.86
N ARG A 125 0.74 2.27 29.92
CA ARG A 125 0.31 3.68 30.06
C ARG A 125 -0.09 4.27 28.71
N GLN A 126 -1.11 5.12 28.68
CA GLN A 126 -1.47 5.84 27.45
C GLN A 126 -0.43 6.91 27.11
N GLN A 127 -0.03 6.97 25.84
CA GLN A 127 0.78 8.04 25.25
C GLN A 127 0.11 8.60 23.99
N ILE A 128 0.47 9.83 23.64
CA ILE A 128 -0.04 10.55 22.47
C ILE A 128 1.09 10.75 21.48
N LEU A 129 0.88 10.29 20.24
CA LEU A 129 1.77 10.48 19.11
C LEU A 129 1.14 11.52 18.18
N ARG A 130 1.92 12.54 17.81
CA ARG A 130 1.50 13.66 16.93
C ARG A 130 2.22 13.68 15.59
N ASP A 131 3.24 12.86 15.46
CA ASP A 131 4.14 12.72 14.32
C ASP A 131 3.95 11.38 13.60
N ASP A 132 2.86 10.66 13.90
CA ASP A 132 2.43 9.51 13.12
C ASP A 132 1.74 9.98 11.83
N TYR A 133 2.19 9.49 10.68
CA TYR A 133 1.69 9.85 9.35
C TYR A 133 0.69 8.81 8.81
N THR A 134 -0.17 8.28 9.69
CA THR A 134 -1.26 7.38 9.29
C THR A 134 -2.59 8.13 9.18
N GLY A 135 -3.54 7.56 8.45
CA GLY A 135 -4.81 8.22 8.15
C GLY A 135 -5.89 7.26 7.65
N GLN A 136 -7.03 7.83 7.28
CA GLN A 136 -8.13 7.14 6.64
C GLN A 136 -8.36 7.75 5.27
N VAL A 137 -8.46 6.92 4.22
CA VAL A 137 -8.86 7.37 2.88
C VAL A 137 -10.31 7.84 2.94
N GLU A 138 -10.57 9.02 2.38
CA GLU A 138 -11.90 9.65 2.35
C GLU A 138 -12.42 9.88 0.95
N GLN A 139 -11.52 10.03 -0.02
CA GLN A 139 -11.89 10.26 -1.41
C GLN A 139 -10.99 9.47 -2.33
N VAL A 140 -11.57 9.03 -3.44
CA VAL A 140 -10.89 8.40 -4.57
C VAL A 140 -11.15 9.29 -5.79
N ASN A 141 -10.11 9.60 -6.56
CA ASN A 141 -10.27 10.23 -7.87
C ASN A 141 -10.69 9.15 -8.89
N ASP A 142 -11.98 8.81 -8.88
CA ASP A 142 -12.57 7.81 -9.76
C ASP A 142 -12.60 8.27 -11.22
N ALA A 143 -12.74 9.57 -11.49
CA ALA A 143 -12.64 10.13 -12.84
C ALA A 143 -11.30 9.79 -13.51
N LEU A 144 -10.18 9.86 -12.77
CA LEU A 144 -8.87 9.44 -13.26
C LEU A 144 -8.85 7.93 -13.58
N LEU A 145 -9.44 7.09 -12.71
CA LEU A 145 -9.49 5.65 -12.94
C LEU A 145 -10.31 5.30 -14.20
N TRP A 146 -11.46 5.95 -14.39
CA TRP A 146 -12.29 5.72 -15.57
C TRP A 146 -11.59 6.15 -16.86
N GLN A 147 -10.88 7.27 -16.86
CA GLN A 147 -10.07 7.71 -18.01
C GLN A 147 -8.97 6.72 -18.40
N LEU A 148 -8.49 5.91 -17.45
CA LEU A 148 -7.44 4.91 -17.69
C LEU A 148 -8.01 3.52 -18.04
N LEU A 149 -9.27 3.25 -17.72
CA LEU A 149 -9.94 1.96 -17.93
C LEU A 149 -10.82 1.90 -19.19
N ASP A 150 -11.06 3.04 -19.84
CA ASP A 150 -11.79 3.18 -21.10
C ASP A 150 -10.81 3.32 -22.28
#